data_AF-A0A1Z9SP49-F1
#
_entry.id   AF-A0A1Z9SP49-F1
#
_cell.length_a   1.000
_cell.length_b   1.000
_cell.length_c   1.000
_cell.angle_alpha   90.00
_cell.angle_beta   90.00
_cell.angle_gamma   90.00
#
_symmetry.space_group_name_H-M   'P 1'
#
loop_
_entity.id
_entity.type
_entity.pdbx_description
1 polymer ?
#
loop_
_entity_poly.entity_id
_entity_poly.type
_entity_poly.pdbx_seq_one_letter_code
_entity_poly.pdbx_strand_id
1 'polypeptide(L)'
;MAFTVTEFKSNIAKGGGGARPSLYTVDINGFGLGQSFSKEENLLVKAAQIPGATIAALPVNYAGRAYKWNGFRTFDNWTVTVINDEDFGARNRMMQWMRLIGGKMDGTRSATFGDP
;
A
#
# COMPACT_ATOMS: atom_id res chain seq x y z
N MET A 1 -37.43 -0.92 12.85
CA MET A 1 -37.32 0.05 11.73
C MET A 1 -36.85 -0.71 10.51
N ALA A 2 -37.76 -1.00 9.58
CA ALA A 2 -37.45 -1.79 8.40
C ALA A 2 -36.75 -0.90 7.36
N PHE A 3 -35.54 -1.28 6.98
CA PHE A 3 -34.79 -0.65 5.89
C PHE A 3 -35.54 -0.87 4.58
N THR A 4 -36.02 0.21 3.96
CA THR A 4 -36.67 0.12 2.64
C THR A 4 -35.61 0.20 1.54
N VAL A 5 -35.77 -0.61 0.49
CA VAL A 5 -34.83 -0.65 -0.64
C VAL A 5 -34.70 0.72 -1.34
N THR A 6 -35.76 1.54 -1.29
CA THR A 6 -35.77 2.89 -1.85
C THR A 6 -34.85 3.83 -1.09
N GLU A 7 -34.86 3.77 0.24
CA GLU A 7 -34.02 4.62 1.09
C GLU A 7 -32.54 4.28 0.92
N PHE A 8 -32.20 2.99 0.78
CA PHE A 8 -30.86 2.55 0.43
C PHE A 8 -30.35 3.16 -0.89
N LYS A 9 -31.13 3.02 -1.96
CA LYS A 9 -30.74 3.51 -3.29
C LYS A 9 -30.61 5.04 -3.31
N SER A 10 -31.52 5.74 -2.64
CA SER A 10 -31.48 7.21 -2.52
C SER A 10 -30.21 7.69 -1.82
N ASN A 11 -29.81 7.03 -0.72
CA ASN A 11 -28.61 7.40 0.03
C ASN A 11 -27.32 7.10 -0.75
N ILE A 12 -27.23 5.96 -1.44
CA ILE A 12 -26.08 5.66 -2.30
C ILE A 12 -25.98 6.62 -3.48
N ALA A 13 -27.10 6.96 -4.13
CA ALA A 13 -27.11 7.89 -5.24
C ALA A 13 -26.68 9.30 -4.82
N LYS A 14 -27.15 9.79 -3.65
CA LYS A 14 -26.72 11.08 -3.08
C LYS A 14 -25.22 11.13 -2.79
N GLY A 15 -24.61 10.01 -2.42
CA GLY A 15 -23.17 9.89 -2.19
C GLY A 15 -22.31 9.77 -3.46
N GLY A 16 -22.89 9.89 -4.66
CA GLY A 16 -22.17 9.73 -5.92
C GLY A 16 -22.00 8.28 -6.39
N GLY A 17 -22.71 7.33 -5.76
CA GLY A 17 -22.61 5.90 -6.05
C GLY A 17 -21.49 5.20 -5.28
N GLY A 18 -21.33 3.89 -5.53
CA GLY A 18 -20.24 3.10 -4.97
C GLY A 18 -18.95 3.26 -5.76
N ALA A 19 -17.82 3.43 -5.06
CA ALA A 19 -16.51 3.47 -5.70
C ALA A 19 -16.17 2.13 -6.38
N ARG A 20 -15.54 2.20 -7.56
CA ARG A 20 -15.13 1.03 -8.33
C ARG A 20 -13.67 0.68 -8.04
N PRO A 21 -13.32 -0.63 -8.06
CA PRO A 21 -11.94 -1.07 -7.81
C PRO A 21 -10.97 -0.80 -8.98
N SER A 22 -11.41 -0.20 -10.09
CA SER A 22 -10.61 -0.01 -11.31
C SER A 22 -10.34 1.46 -11.68
N LEU A 23 -10.93 2.43 -10.95
CA LEU A 23 -10.80 3.86 -11.23
C LEU A 23 -9.82 4.51 -10.24
N TYR A 24 -8.57 4.06 -10.29
CA TYR A 24 -7.51 4.58 -9.46
C TYR A 24 -6.23 4.75 -10.27
N THR A 25 -5.34 5.61 -9.78
CA THR A 25 -3.97 5.76 -10.29
C THR A 25 -3.03 5.62 -9.11
N VAL A 26 -1.86 5.03 -9.34
CA VAL A 26 -0.81 4.88 -8.33
C VAL A 26 0.43 5.58 -8.85
N ASP A 27 0.97 6.47 -8.03
CA ASP A 27 2.21 7.16 -8.33
C ASP A 27 3.31 6.64 -7.40
N ILE A 28 4.31 5.96 -7.96
CA ILE A 28 5.42 5.37 -7.21
C ILE A 28 6.63 6.31 -7.29
N ASN A 29 6.81 7.09 -6.23
CA ASN A 29 7.92 8.04 -6.11
C ASN A 29 9.07 7.45 -5.28
N GLY A 30 10.28 7.50 -5.83
CA GLY A 30 11.52 7.15 -5.13
C GLY A 30 12.18 8.36 -4.47
N PHE A 31 13.15 8.10 -3.59
CA PHE A 31 13.85 9.14 -2.83
C PHE A 31 14.92 9.89 -3.64
N GLY A 32 15.40 9.33 -4.77
CA GLY A 32 16.46 9.92 -5.58
C GLY A 32 16.27 9.75 -7.09
N LEU A 33 17.16 10.40 -7.85
CA LEU A 33 17.14 10.40 -9.31
C LEU A 33 17.15 8.96 -9.87
N GLY A 34 16.21 8.70 -10.79
CA GLY A 34 16.10 7.42 -11.49
C GLY A 34 15.26 6.35 -10.79
N GLN A 35 14.80 6.55 -9.55
CA GLN A 35 14.04 5.54 -8.79
C GLN A 35 12.52 5.72 -8.86
N SER A 36 12.06 6.95 -9.10
CA SER A 36 10.63 7.22 -9.33
C SER A 36 10.19 6.67 -10.66
N PHE A 37 8.97 6.17 -10.69
CA PHE A 37 8.32 5.77 -11.94
C PHE A 37 8.07 7.00 -12.81
N SER A 38 8.21 6.84 -14.12
CA SER A 38 7.73 7.82 -15.09
C SER A 38 6.21 7.84 -15.11
N LYS A 39 5.64 8.86 -15.76
CA LYS A 39 4.17 8.95 -15.91
C LYS A 39 3.63 7.75 -16.68
N GLU A 40 4.38 7.26 -17.66
CA GLU A 40 4.06 6.10 -18.48
C GLU A 40 4.15 4.82 -17.64
N GLU A 41 5.18 4.66 -16.82
CA GLU A 41 5.35 3.50 -15.92
C GLU A 41 4.26 3.44 -14.84
N ASN A 42 3.80 4.58 -14.32
CA ASN A 42 2.69 4.64 -13.38
C ASN A 42 1.37 4.12 -13.96
N LEU A 43 1.15 4.26 -15.27
CA LEU A 43 -0.03 3.69 -15.95
C LEU A 43 0.03 2.17 -16.06
N LEU A 44 1.22 1.56 -15.93
CA LEU A 44 1.41 0.12 -15.98
C LEU A 44 1.12 -0.56 -14.63
N VAL A 45 0.85 0.20 -13.57
CA VAL A 45 0.43 -0.35 -12.28
C VAL A 45 -0.99 -0.92 -12.40
N LYS A 46 -1.11 -2.25 -12.39
CA LYS A 46 -2.37 -2.97 -12.63
C LYS A 46 -3.19 -3.20 -11.37
N ALA A 47 -2.51 -3.53 -10.28
CA ALA A 47 -3.16 -3.89 -9.02
C ALA A 47 -2.36 -3.33 -7.84
N ALA A 48 -3.04 -2.61 -6.96
CA ALA A 48 -2.54 -2.20 -5.66
C ALA A 48 -3.66 -2.27 -4.62
N GLN A 49 -3.30 -2.41 -3.35
CA GLN A 49 -4.23 -2.41 -2.23
C GLN A 49 -3.95 -1.23 -1.29
N ILE A 50 -4.93 -0.77 -0.52
CA ILE A 50 -4.66 0.12 0.60
C ILE A 50 -4.08 -0.75 1.73
N PRO A 51 -2.90 -0.42 2.30
CA PRO A 51 -2.32 -1.19 3.39
C PRO A 51 -3.27 -1.29 4.57
N GLY A 52 -3.53 -2.52 5.03
CA GLY A 52 -4.32 -2.76 6.23
C GLY A 52 -3.56 -2.33 7.48
N ALA A 53 -4.29 -1.74 8.44
CA ALA A 53 -3.79 -1.49 9.78
C ALA A 53 -4.60 -2.31 10.77
N THR A 54 -3.97 -3.28 11.42
CA THR A 54 -4.60 -4.15 12.41
C THR A 54 -4.22 -3.72 13.82
N ILE A 55 -5.22 -3.56 14.69
CA ILE A 55 -5.01 -3.29 16.12
C ILE A 55 -5.37 -4.57 16.87
N ALA A 56 -4.37 -5.21 17.48
CA ALA A 56 -4.60 -6.39 18.30
C ALA A 56 -5.35 -6.01 19.58
N ALA A 57 -6.30 -6.84 20.01
CA ALA A 57 -6.94 -6.65 21.31
C ALA A 57 -6.01 -7.15 22.43
N LEU A 58 -5.81 -6.33 23.46
CA LEU A 58 -5.11 -6.71 24.69
C LEU A 58 -6.14 -6.96 25.79
N PRO A 59 -6.45 -8.22 26.13
CA PRO A 59 -7.42 -8.53 27.18
C PRO A 59 -6.83 -8.31 28.56
N VAL A 60 -7.49 -7.48 29.37
CA VAL A 60 -7.21 -7.30 30.80
C VAL A 60 -8.35 -7.95 31.60
N ASN A 61 -8.02 -8.92 32.44
CA ASN A 61 -9.00 -9.62 33.26
C ASN A 61 -9.28 -8.82 34.53
N TYR A 62 -10.54 -8.48 34.77
CA TYR A 62 -11.01 -7.83 35.99
C TYR A 62 -12.36 -8.40 36.40
N ALA A 63 -12.52 -8.70 37.69
CA ALA A 63 -13.76 -9.26 38.26
C ALA A 63 -14.32 -10.47 37.49
N GLY A 64 -13.45 -11.40 37.07
CA GLY A 64 -13.85 -12.63 36.36
C GLY A 64 -14.28 -12.41 34.90
N ARG A 65 -14.08 -11.21 34.34
CA ARG A 65 -14.38 -10.88 32.94
C ARG A 65 -13.14 -10.36 32.23
N ALA A 66 -13.00 -10.72 30.95
CA ALA A 66 -11.95 -10.19 30.08
C ALA A 66 -12.44 -8.90 29.40
N TYR A 67 -11.80 -7.77 29.70
CA TYR A 67 -12.03 -6.49 29.03
C TYR A 67 -11.01 -6.32 27.92
N LYS A 68 -11.48 -6.11 26.69
CA LYS A 68 -10.61 -5.94 25.51
C LYS A 68 -10.17 -4.48 25.41
N TRP A 69 -8.91 -4.19 25.72
CA TRP A 69 -8.27 -2.92 25.39
C TRP A 69 -7.62 -2.96 24.01
N ASN A 70 -7.32 -1.80 23.45
CA ASN A 70 -6.48 -1.67 22.27
C ASN A 70 -5.02 -1.98 22.61
N GLY A 71 -4.47 -3.01 21.99
CA GLY A 71 -3.05 -3.33 22.04
C GLY A 71 -2.27 -2.61 20.93
N PHE A 72 -1.20 -3.26 20.47
CA PHE A 72 -0.32 -2.69 19.44
C PHE A 72 -0.98 -2.65 18.06
N ARG A 73 -0.59 -1.64 17.27
CA ARG A 73 -0.93 -1.51 15.86
C ARG A 73 0.19 -2.10 15.01
N THR A 74 -0.16 -3.00 14.10
CA THR A 74 0.72 -3.51 13.06
C THR A 74 0.21 -3.11 11.68
N PHE A 75 1.12 -2.93 10.74
CA PHE A 75 0.82 -2.63 9.35
C PHE A 75 1.18 -3.83 8.48
N ASP A 76 0.30 -4.18 7.56
CA ASP A 76 0.53 -5.26 6.62
C ASP A 76 1.45 -4.81 5.47
N ASN A 77 2.07 -5.77 4.78
CA ASN A 77 2.90 -5.50 3.63
C ASN A 77 2.06 -4.95 2.46
N TRP A 78 2.56 -3.89 1.83
CA TRP A 78 1.93 -3.34 0.65
C TRP A 78 2.40 -4.09 -0.60
N THR A 79 1.46 -4.68 -1.34
CA THR A 79 1.74 -5.47 -2.54
C THR A 79 1.22 -4.75 -3.78
N VAL A 80 2.05 -4.70 -4.82
CA VAL A 80 1.71 -4.10 -6.11
C VAL A 80 2.03 -5.07 -7.24
N THR A 81 1.19 -5.09 -8.27
CA THR A 81 1.47 -5.78 -9.54
C THR A 81 1.61 -4.73 -10.65
N VAL A 82 2.76 -4.73 -11.31
CA VAL A 82 3.08 -3.83 -12.43
C VAL A 82 3.24 -4.67 -13.70
N ILE A 83 2.67 -4.19 -14.80
CA ILE A 83 2.86 -4.78 -16.13
C ILE A 83 4.26 -4.40 -16.62
N ASN A 84 5.00 -5.38 -17.13
CA ASN A 84 6.34 -5.13 -17.66
C ASN A 84 6.27 -4.56 -19.08
N ASP A 85 7.12 -3.57 -19.35
CA ASP A 85 7.36 -2.98 -20.66
C ASP A 85 8.52 -3.68 -21.39
N GLU A 86 8.77 -3.32 -22.65
CA GLU A 86 9.86 -3.90 -23.46
C GLU A 86 11.24 -3.50 -22.93
N ASP A 87 11.36 -2.29 -22.39
CA ASP A 87 12.61 -1.72 -21.88
C ASP A 87 12.92 -2.13 -20.42
N PHE A 88 12.00 -2.84 -19.75
CA PHE A 88 12.08 -3.24 -18.35
C PHE A 88 12.30 -2.05 -17.40
N GLY A 89 11.77 -0.86 -17.73
CA GLY A 89 12.00 0.39 -17.01
C GLY A 89 11.59 0.29 -15.56
N ALA A 90 10.31 -0.02 -15.31
CA ALA A 90 9.75 -0.15 -13.96
C ALA A 90 10.51 -1.17 -13.09
N ARG A 91 10.89 -2.32 -13.69
CA ARG A 91 11.66 -3.37 -12.99
C ARG A 91 13.04 -2.87 -12.60
N ASN A 92 13.75 -2.22 -13.53
CA ASN A 92 15.10 -1.72 -13.28
C ASN A 92 15.11 -0.66 -12.18
N ARG A 93 14.11 0.24 -12.14
CA ARG A 93 13.99 1.25 -11.08
C ARG A 93 13.74 0.62 -9.71
N MET A 94 12.84 -0.35 -9.61
CA MET A 94 12.61 -1.09 -8.37
C MET A 94 13.87 -1.80 -7.88
N MET A 95 14.60 -2.47 -8.78
CA MET A 95 15.87 -3.13 -8.43
C MET A 95 16.94 -2.11 -7.99
N GLN A 96 17.03 -0.96 -8.66
CA GLN A 96 17.95 0.11 -8.27
C GLN A 96 17.63 0.66 -6.88
N TRP A 97 16.35 0.89 -6.57
CA TRP A 97 15.90 1.31 -5.25
C TRP A 97 16.28 0.27 -4.17
N MET A 98 16.00 -1.02 -4.42
CA MET A 98 16.39 -2.09 -3.50
C MET A 98 17.91 -2.15 -3.29
N ARG A 99 18.71 -1.88 -4.32
CA ARG A 99 20.17 -1.83 -4.24
C ARG A 99 20.67 -0.66 -3.38
N LEU A 100 20.01 0.50 -3.47
CA LEU A 100 20.38 1.65 -2.64
C LEU A 100 20.16 1.38 -1.16
N ILE A 101 19.10 0.65 -0.80
CA ILE A 101 18.83 0.26 0.60
C ILE A 101 19.73 -0.90 1.04
N GLY A 102 19.89 -1.91 0.18
CA GLY A 102 20.58 -3.16 0.50
C GLY A 102 22.10 -3.05 0.56
N GLY A 103 22.70 -2.12 -0.17
CA GLY A 103 24.16 -2.00 -0.33
C GLY A 103 24.66 -2.59 -1.66
N LYS A 104 25.98 -2.65 -1.82
CA LYS A 104 26.60 -3.21 -3.03
C LYS A 104 26.52 -4.74 -3.06
N MET A 105 26.67 -5.31 -4.25
CA MET A 105 26.60 -6.75 -4.50
C MET A 105 27.72 -7.54 -3.80
N ASP A 106 28.83 -6.90 -3.49
CA ASP A 106 29.95 -7.45 -2.71
C ASP A 106 29.73 -7.35 -1.18
N GLY A 107 28.55 -6.88 -0.76
CA GLY A 107 28.21 -6.69 0.65
C GLY A 107 28.78 -5.42 1.28
N THR A 108 29.52 -4.60 0.53
CA THR A 108 30.04 -3.33 1.04
C THR A 108 28.94 -2.26 1.06
N ARG A 109 28.96 -1.43 2.11
CA ARG A 109 28.06 -0.27 2.26
C ARG A 109 28.86 1.02 2.11
N SER A 110 28.27 2.02 1.49
CA SER A 110 28.82 3.38 1.37
C SER A 110 27.69 4.40 1.56
N ALA A 111 28.04 5.68 1.70
CA ALA A 111 27.08 6.79 1.79
C ALA A 111 26.11 6.89 0.58
N THR A 112 26.39 6.17 -0.51
CA THR A 112 25.52 6.11 -1.70
C THR A 112 24.74 4.81 -1.79
N PHE A 113 25.23 3.72 -1.18
CA PHE A 113 24.61 2.38 -1.24
C PHE A 113 24.66 1.74 0.14
N GLY A 114 23.50 1.58 0.79
CA GLY A 114 23.40 1.00 2.13
C GLY A 114 23.47 2.04 3.26
N ASP A 115 23.20 3.31 2.98
CA ASP A 115 22.93 4.33 4.01
C ASP A 115 21.40 4.59 4.01
N PRO A 116 20.69 4.45 5.16
CA PRO A 116 19.24 4.63 5.24
C PRO A 116 18.74 6.04 4.90
#